data_AF-I1V667-F1
#
_entry.id   AF-I1V667-F1
#
_cell.length_a   1.000
_cell.length_b   1.000
_cell.length_c   1.000
_cell.angle_alpha   90.00
_cell.angle_beta   90.00
_cell.angle_gamma   90.00
#
_symmetry.space_group_name_H-M   'P 1'
#
loop_
_entity.id
_entity.type
_entity.pdbx_description
1 polymer ?
#
loop_
_entity_poly.entity_id
_entity_poly.type
_entity_poly.pdbx_seq_one_letter_code
_entity_poly.pdbx_strand_id
1 'polypeptide(L)'
;FLNKIKKVLETVCYNCSKIKLDESNPQFADACKIREPKARFNAVWRLCKAKSTCDSDNTAGDEENNFGDDAGTNPEKKKSHGGCGNKQPTIRREGLRLIGTWKPDKDAQEETTQGEKKPILPSEVLSIFKHITSDEIRKMGLSEDYARPEWMVITVLPVPPPPVRPSICVDGMGGGMRGEDDLTYKLAEIIRANASVRDAEQNGSP
;
A
#
# COMPACT_ATOMS: atom_id res chain seq x y z
N PHE A 1 1.49 -4.02 -10.73
CA PHE A 1 1.92 -3.16 -9.60
C PHE A 1 1.95 -3.82 -8.22
N LEU A 2 1.51 -5.08 -8.03
CA LEU A 2 1.43 -5.74 -6.71
C LEU A 2 2.70 -5.61 -5.84
N ASN A 3 3.89 -5.77 -6.41
CA ASN A 3 5.14 -5.62 -5.66
C ASN A 3 5.34 -4.19 -5.13
N LYS A 4 4.94 -3.17 -5.89
CA LYS A 4 5.05 -1.77 -5.49
C LYS A 4 3.99 -1.42 -4.44
N ILE A 5 2.73 -1.88 -4.64
CA ILE A 5 1.65 -1.77 -3.66
C ILE A 5 2.10 -2.32 -2.31
N LYS A 6 2.65 -3.54 -2.31
CA LYS A 6 3.22 -4.17 -1.11
C LYS A 6 4.24 -3.27 -0.42
N LYS A 7 5.21 -2.72 -1.17
CA LYS A 7 6.23 -1.84 -0.58
C LYS A 7 5.65 -0.55 -0.02
N VAL A 8 4.63 0.04 -0.68
CA VAL A 8 3.96 1.24 -0.15
C VAL A 8 3.24 0.91 1.15
N LEU A 9 2.48 -0.20 1.22
CA LEU A 9 1.84 -0.67 2.46
C LEU A 9 2.86 -0.99 3.58
N GLU A 10 4.05 -1.46 3.24
CA GLU A 10 5.13 -1.65 4.23
C GLU A 10 5.73 -0.31 4.72
N THR A 11 5.55 0.77 3.95
CA THR A 11 6.09 2.12 4.24
C THR A 11 5.14 2.96 5.10
N VAL A 12 3.84 2.89 4.83
CA VAL A 12 2.81 3.65 5.55
C VAL A 12 2.12 2.84 6.64
N CYS A 13 1.52 3.52 7.61
CA CYS A 13 0.68 2.92 8.63
C CYS A 13 -0.62 2.37 8.00
N TYR A 14 -0.98 1.13 8.33
CA TYR A 14 -2.21 0.49 7.86
C TYR A 14 -3.49 1.21 8.31
N ASN A 15 -3.43 1.99 9.40
CA ASN A 15 -4.60 2.65 9.99
C ASN A 15 -4.67 4.14 9.65
N CYS A 16 -3.60 4.91 9.90
CA CYS A 16 -3.60 6.35 9.69
C CYS A 16 -2.98 6.81 8.37
N SER A 17 -2.43 5.90 7.57
CA SER A 17 -1.86 6.16 6.23
C SER A 17 -0.68 7.15 6.17
N LYS A 18 -0.11 7.54 7.32
CA LYS A 18 1.16 8.28 7.40
C LYS A 18 2.35 7.35 7.23
N ILE A 19 3.49 7.85 6.73
CA ILE A 19 4.74 7.09 6.77
C ILE A 19 5.06 6.75 8.23
N LYS A 20 5.57 5.56 8.51
CA LYS A 20 5.80 5.07 9.89
C LYS A 20 6.97 5.74 10.62
N LEU A 21 7.72 6.60 9.93
CA LEU A 21 8.93 7.27 10.39
C LEU A 21 8.86 8.74 9.98
N ASP A 22 9.54 9.58 10.74
CA ASP A 22 9.70 11.01 10.48
C ASP A 22 11.18 11.43 10.43
N GLU A 23 11.36 12.74 10.21
CA GLU A 23 12.65 13.40 10.19
C GLU A 23 13.38 13.41 11.56
N SER A 24 12.75 12.90 12.64
CA SER A 24 13.44 12.69 13.93
C SER A 24 14.53 11.61 13.83
N ASN A 25 14.35 10.64 12.92
CA ASN A 25 15.38 9.66 12.62
C ASN A 25 16.36 10.23 11.58
N PRO A 26 17.66 10.36 11.90
CA PRO A 26 18.65 10.95 10.98
C PRO A 26 18.79 10.15 9.68
N GLN A 27 18.66 8.82 9.72
CA GLN A 27 18.71 7.98 8.52
C GLN A 27 17.51 8.22 7.61
N PHE A 28 16.34 8.51 8.19
CA PHE A 28 15.13 8.84 7.42
C PHE A 28 15.26 10.23 6.80
N ALA A 29 15.72 11.22 7.57
CA ALA A 29 15.95 12.57 7.08
C ALA A 29 16.94 12.56 5.89
N ASP A 30 18.01 11.78 5.96
CA ASP A 30 18.97 11.62 4.87
C ASP A 30 18.38 10.86 3.67
N ALA A 31 17.55 9.84 3.90
CA ALA A 31 16.82 9.16 2.84
C ALA A 31 15.90 10.12 2.07
N CYS A 32 15.21 11.04 2.77
CA CYS A 32 14.33 12.04 2.14
C CYS A 32 15.08 13.06 1.28
N LYS A 33 16.35 13.35 1.58
CA LYS A 33 17.21 14.26 0.79
C LYS A 33 17.69 13.66 -0.53
N ILE A 34 17.52 12.35 -0.76
CA ILE A 34 17.93 11.70 -2.00
C ILE A 34 17.18 12.32 -3.19
N ARG A 35 17.94 12.86 -4.15
CA ARG A 35 17.39 13.54 -5.34
C ARG A 35 16.64 12.58 -6.27
N GLU A 36 17.20 11.40 -6.49
CA GLU A 36 16.64 10.39 -7.40
C GLU A 36 15.40 9.71 -6.76
N PRO A 37 14.18 9.89 -7.30
CA PRO A 37 12.94 9.46 -6.64
C PRO A 37 12.88 7.95 -6.38
N LYS A 38 13.36 7.15 -7.33
CA LYS A 38 13.39 5.69 -7.19
C LYS A 38 14.35 5.23 -6.08
N ALA A 39 15.49 5.91 -5.94
CA ALA A 39 16.45 5.62 -4.88
C ALA A 39 15.90 6.07 -3.52
N ARG A 40 15.31 7.28 -3.45
CA ARG A 40 14.61 7.80 -2.26
C ARG A 40 13.56 6.82 -1.74
N PHE A 41 12.68 6.34 -2.62
CA PHE A 41 11.65 5.37 -2.24
C PHE A 41 12.22 4.09 -1.66
N ASN A 42 13.27 3.53 -2.27
CA ASN A 42 13.86 2.29 -1.76
C ASN A 42 14.59 2.50 -0.43
N ALA A 43 15.20 3.66 -0.18
CA ALA A 43 15.82 3.99 1.09
C ALA A 43 14.77 4.14 2.20
N VAL A 44 13.74 4.95 1.96
CA VAL A 44 12.61 5.16 2.89
C VAL A 44 11.91 3.84 3.21
N TRP A 45 11.56 3.04 2.18
CA TRP A 45 10.91 1.75 2.36
C TRP A 45 11.72 0.77 3.22
N ARG A 46 13.06 0.72 3.06
CA ARG A 46 13.90 -0.19 3.87
C ARG A 46 13.85 0.15 5.36
N LEU A 47 13.83 1.44 5.69
CA LEU A 47 13.73 1.91 7.08
C LEU A 47 12.34 1.61 7.65
N CYS A 48 11.28 1.94 6.92
CA CYS A 48 9.90 1.75 7.38
C CYS A 48 9.47 0.27 7.44
N LYS A 49 10.01 -0.60 6.59
CA LYS A 49 9.69 -2.04 6.59
C LYS A 49 10.06 -2.72 7.91
N ALA A 50 11.15 -2.28 8.56
CA ALA A 50 11.59 -2.85 9.82
C ALA A 50 10.69 -2.44 11.01
N LYS A 51 9.91 -1.37 10.87
CA LYS A 51 9.02 -0.86 11.91
C LYS A 51 7.70 -1.62 11.94
N SER A 52 7.45 -2.27 13.08
CA SER A 52 6.22 -3.03 13.37
C SER A 52 5.16 -2.24 14.14
N THR A 53 5.43 -0.97 14.45
CA THR A 53 4.52 -0.08 15.18
C THR A 53 4.55 1.29 14.51
N CYS A 54 3.41 1.97 14.47
CA CYS A 54 3.36 3.37 14.04
C CYS A 54 3.82 4.25 15.20
N ASP A 55 4.94 4.95 15.05
CA ASP A 55 5.47 5.80 16.13
C ASP A 55 4.38 6.80 16.55
N SER A 56 4.15 6.95 17.85
CA SER A 56 3.14 7.85 18.43
C SER A 56 3.82 8.73 19.44
N ASP A 57 3.31 9.93 19.60
CA ASP A 57 3.86 10.91 20.55
C ASP A 57 3.63 10.46 22.01
N ASN A 58 2.77 9.47 22.24
CA ASN A 58 2.45 8.91 23.57
C ASN A 58 3.42 7.80 24.04
N THR A 59 4.39 7.36 23.23
CA THR A 59 5.44 6.44 23.72
C THR A 59 6.61 7.21 24.35
N ALA A 60 6.29 8.19 25.20
CA ALA A 60 7.22 8.79 26.16
C ALA A 60 7.28 7.93 27.45
N GLY A 61 7.26 6.60 27.30
CA GLY A 61 7.32 5.65 28.41
C GLY A 61 8.69 4.99 28.62
N ASP A 62 9.63 5.17 27.67
CA ASP A 62 10.98 4.58 27.74
C ASP A 62 12.07 5.63 28.05
N GLU A 63 11.69 6.75 28.68
CA GLU A 63 12.65 7.69 29.31
C GLU A 63 12.45 7.72 30.84
N GLU A 64 12.31 6.56 31.49
CA GLU A 64 12.79 6.45 32.87
C GLU A 64 14.32 6.42 32.84
N ASN A 65 14.92 7.60 33.02
CA ASN A 65 16.19 7.89 33.72
C ASN A 65 16.87 9.13 33.12
N ASN A 66 16.32 10.32 33.39
CA ASN A 66 17.19 11.48 33.61
C ASN A 66 16.50 12.50 34.54
N PHE A 67 16.63 12.28 35.85
CA PHE A 67 16.57 13.37 36.82
C PHE A 67 17.78 14.26 36.58
N GLY A 68 17.58 15.36 35.86
CA GLY A 68 18.60 16.38 35.61
C GLY A 68 17.91 17.71 35.40
N ASP A 69 17.71 18.41 36.51
CA ASP A 69 17.35 19.83 36.57
C ASP A 69 18.45 20.64 35.87
N ASP A 70 18.17 21.21 34.70
CA ASP A 70 18.89 22.40 34.25
C ASP A 70 18.00 23.27 33.36
N ALA A 71 17.73 24.46 33.88
CA ALA A 71 16.96 25.50 33.24
C ALA A 71 17.85 26.26 32.25
N GLY A 72 17.60 26.01 30.95
CA GLY A 72 17.81 27.02 29.90
C GLY A 72 18.88 26.70 28.86
N THR A 73 18.46 26.25 27.68
CA THR A 73 18.60 26.97 26.38
C THR A 73 18.03 26.14 25.22
N ASN A 74 17.17 26.78 24.41
CA ASN A 74 16.54 26.33 23.15
C ASN A 74 15.54 25.14 23.18
N PRO A 75 14.22 25.41 23.16
CA PRO A 75 13.22 24.39 22.90
C PRO A 75 12.95 24.33 21.38
N GLU A 76 13.85 23.74 20.60
CA GLU A 76 13.38 23.11 19.35
C GLU A 76 12.55 21.91 19.77
N LYS A 77 11.27 22.14 20.08
CA LYS A 77 10.29 21.11 20.39
C LYS A 77 10.40 20.05 19.30
N LYS A 78 10.91 18.86 19.65
CA LYS A 78 10.96 17.69 18.74
C LYS A 78 9.60 17.62 18.06
N LYS A 79 9.56 17.85 16.73
CA LYS A 79 8.31 17.79 15.97
C LYS A 79 7.70 16.42 16.19
N SER A 80 6.47 16.39 16.67
CA SER A 80 5.77 15.16 16.98
C SER A 80 5.37 14.47 15.66
N HIS A 81 5.55 13.15 15.58
CA HIS A 81 5.27 12.37 14.37
C HIS A 81 3.74 12.30 14.13
N GLY A 82 2.96 12.33 15.21
CA GLY A 82 1.50 12.30 15.15
C GLY A 82 0.93 11.02 14.56
N GLY A 83 1.63 9.89 14.71
CA GLY A 83 1.13 8.57 14.35
C GLY A 83 0.19 7.98 15.41
N CYS A 84 -0.46 6.86 15.07
CA CYS A 84 -1.57 6.34 15.87
C CYS A 84 -1.20 5.23 16.87
N GLY A 85 0.08 4.82 16.97
CA GLY A 85 0.52 3.78 17.92
C GLY A 85 0.16 2.33 17.54
N ASN A 86 -0.68 2.12 16.51
CA ASN A 86 -1.14 0.78 16.14
C ASN A 86 -0.03 -0.09 15.57
N LYS A 87 -0.11 -1.40 15.85
CA LYS A 87 0.76 -2.42 15.29
C LYS A 87 0.56 -2.58 13.79
N GLN A 88 1.66 -2.84 13.11
CA GLN A 88 1.74 -2.93 11.66
C GLN A 88 1.91 -4.39 11.24
N PRO A 89 1.17 -4.85 10.21
CA PRO A 89 1.31 -6.21 9.72
C PRO A 89 2.65 -6.42 9.02
N THR A 90 3.17 -7.64 9.12
CA THR A 90 4.16 -8.14 8.16
C THR A 90 3.43 -8.62 6.91
N ILE A 91 3.67 -7.98 5.77
CA ILE A 91 2.95 -8.27 4.53
C ILE A 91 3.74 -9.29 3.70
N ARG A 92 3.06 -10.36 3.28
CA ARG A 92 3.57 -11.37 2.33
C ARG A 92 2.69 -11.42 1.10
N ARG A 93 3.27 -11.81 -0.03
CA ARG A 93 2.56 -12.00 -1.30
C ARG A 93 2.39 -13.50 -1.53
N GLU A 94 1.15 -13.91 -1.77
CA GLU A 94 0.78 -15.28 -2.10
C GLU A 94 -0.02 -15.24 -3.42
N GLY A 95 0.66 -15.54 -4.54
CA GLY A 95 0.09 -15.41 -5.88
C GLY A 95 -0.33 -13.97 -6.21
N LEU A 96 -1.64 -13.74 -6.32
CA LEU A 96 -2.28 -12.45 -6.54
C LEU A 96 -2.82 -11.79 -5.27
N ARG A 97 -2.69 -12.44 -4.10
CA ARG A 97 -3.18 -11.93 -2.81
C ARG A 97 -2.03 -11.38 -1.97
N LEU A 98 -2.36 -10.43 -1.10
CA LEU A 98 -1.48 -9.95 -0.05
C LEU A 98 -2.03 -10.45 1.29
N ILE A 99 -1.18 -11.06 2.11
CA ILE A 99 -1.53 -11.55 3.44
C ILE A 99 -0.75 -10.73 4.47
N GLY A 100 -1.46 -10.10 5.39
CA GLY A 100 -0.88 -9.44 6.55
C GLY A 100 -0.82 -10.40 7.73
N THR A 101 0.29 -10.38 8.48
CA THR A 101 0.43 -11.11 9.74
C THR A 101 0.72 -10.14 10.87
N TRP A 102 -0.15 -10.10 11.88
CA TRP A 102 0.05 -9.31 13.10
C TRP A 102 0.66 -10.19 14.17
N LYS A 103 1.84 -9.81 14.68
CA LYS A 103 2.49 -10.55 15.75
C LYS A 103 1.83 -10.22 17.10
N PRO A 104 1.55 -11.23 17.95
CA PRO A 104 1.10 -10.99 19.33
C PRO A 104 2.22 -10.33 20.15
N ASP A 105 1.86 -9.67 21.25
CA ASP A 105 2.85 -9.14 22.19
C ASP A 105 3.65 -10.25 22.85
N LYS A 106 4.91 -9.94 23.18
CA LYS A 106 5.84 -10.89 23.81
C LYS A 106 5.37 -11.37 25.18
N ASP A 107 4.44 -10.66 25.82
CA ASP A 107 3.91 -10.99 27.15
C ASP A 107 2.67 -11.91 27.11
N ALA A 108 2.12 -12.18 25.92
CA ALA A 108 1.05 -13.17 25.74
C ALA A 108 1.68 -14.55 25.48
N GLN A 109 2.14 -15.16 26.55
CA GLN A 109 2.86 -16.44 26.54
C GLN A 109 1.96 -17.62 26.09
N GLU A 110 2.53 -18.41 25.16
CA GLU A 110 2.40 -19.87 24.96
C GLU A 110 1.34 -20.56 24.08
N GLU A 111 0.15 -20.03 23.74
CA GLU A 111 -0.82 -20.83 22.93
C GLU A 111 -1.14 -20.36 21.51
N THR A 112 -0.67 -19.20 21.06
CA THR A 112 -0.92 -18.74 19.67
C THR A 112 0.38 -18.28 19.00
N THR A 113 1.28 -19.23 18.76
CA THR A 113 2.59 -19.00 18.11
C THR A 113 2.46 -18.52 16.66
N GLN A 114 1.28 -18.68 16.04
CA GLN A 114 1.00 -18.19 14.71
C GLN A 114 0.18 -16.91 14.81
N GLY A 115 0.85 -15.75 14.69
CA GLY A 115 0.19 -14.45 14.66
C GLY A 115 -0.96 -14.39 13.64
N GLU A 116 -1.92 -13.51 13.89
CA GLU A 116 -3.17 -13.44 13.14
C GLU A 116 -2.88 -13.14 11.66
N LYS A 117 -3.22 -14.09 10.78
CA LYS A 117 -3.08 -13.94 9.33
C LYS A 117 -4.41 -13.48 8.75
N LYS A 118 -4.41 -12.32 8.11
CA LYS A 118 -5.58 -11.80 7.40
C LYS A 118 -5.24 -11.47 5.94
N PRO A 119 -6.10 -11.83 4.98
CA PRO A 119 -5.97 -11.32 3.62
C PRO A 119 -6.20 -9.81 3.63
N ILE A 120 -5.34 -9.07 2.95
CA ILE A 120 -5.50 -7.63 2.73
C ILE A 120 -6.30 -7.46 1.44
N LEU A 121 -7.51 -6.93 1.56
CA LEU A 121 -8.42 -6.75 0.44
C LEU A 121 -8.02 -5.53 -0.42
N PRO A 122 -8.23 -5.58 -1.75
CA PRO A 122 -7.95 -4.43 -2.61
C PRO A 122 -8.69 -3.15 -2.21
N SER A 123 -9.90 -3.27 -1.66
CA SER A 123 -10.69 -2.15 -1.15
C SER A 123 -10.03 -1.46 0.05
N GLU A 124 -9.45 -2.23 0.97
CA GLU A 124 -8.69 -1.70 2.11
C GLU A 124 -7.44 -0.96 1.64
N VAL A 125 -6.69 -1.57 0.72
CA VAL A 125 -5.50 -0.93 0.11
C VAL A 125 -5.86 0.39 -0.54
N LEU A 126 -6.96 0.43 -1.30
CA LEU A 126 -7.44 1.65 -1.95
C LEU A 126 -7.80 2.72 -0.91
N SER A 127 -8.47 2.34 0.17
CA SER A 127 -8.82 3.26 1.25
C SER A 127 -7.56 3.86 1.88
N ILE A 128 -6.59 3.01 2.27
CA ILE A 128 -5.32 3.47 2.86
C ILE A 128 -4.60 4.42 1.90
N PHE A 129 -4.47 4.05 0.62
CA PHE A 129 -3.74 4.85 -0.36
C PHE A 129 -4.37 6.21 -0.63
N LYS A 130 -5.71 6.31 -0.61
CA LYS A 130 -6.42 7.59 -0.73
C LYS A 130 -6.18 8.53 0.45
N HIS A 131 -5.92 8.00 1.64
CA HIS A 131 -5.67 8.79 2.85
C HIS A 131 -4.20 9.24 2.99
N ILE A 132 -3.29 8.76 2.12
CA ILE A 132 -1.92 9.25 2.08
C ILE A 132 -1.94 10.69 1.56
N THR A 133 -1.39 11.62 2.33
CA THR A 133 -1.33 13.04 1.94
C THR A 133 -0.26 13.28 0.86
N SER A 134 -0.42 14.36 0.10
CA SER A 134 0.52 14.75 -0.96
C SER A 134 1.95 14.94 -0.45
N ASP A 135 2.11 15.46 0.78
CA ASP A 135 3.41 15.63 1.42
C ASP A 135 4.10 14.28 1.66
N GLU A 136 3.36 13.29 2.16
CA GLU A 136 3.88 11.94 2.41
C GLU A 136 4.24 11.23 1.10
N ILE A 137 3.43 11.40 0.05
CA ILE A 137 3.73 10.90 -1.32
C ILE A 137 5.06 11.47 -1.81
N ARG A 138 5.29 12.78 -1.62
CA ARG A 138 6.53 13.44 -2.03
C ARG A 138 7.72 12.96 -1.20
N LYS A 139 7.59 12.88 0.12
CA LYS A 139 8.63 12.41 1.06
C LYS A 139 9.13 11.01 0.69
N MET A 140 8.22 10.07 0.40
CA MET A 140 8.61 8.72 0.00
C MET A 140 9.18 8.62 -1.42
N GLY A 141 9.16 9.69 -2.24
CA GLY A 141 9.71 9.64 -3.60
C GLY A 141 8.74 9.14 -4.66
N LEU A 142 7.43 9.33 -4.45
CA LEU A 142 6.42 9.20 -5.49
C LEU A 142 6.01 10.58 -6.02
N SER A 143 5.25 10.59 -7.11
CA SER A 143 4.75 11.81 -7.76
C SER A 143 3.24 11.92 -7.56
N GLU A 144 2.79 13.07 -7.09
CA GLU A 144 1.37 13.40 -6.94
C GLU A 144 0.65 13.55 -8.29
N ASP A 145 1.31 14.10 -9.31
CA ASP A 145 0.66 14.38 -10.59
C ASP A 145 0.59 13.15 -11.50
N TYR A 146 1.60 12.28 -11.44
CA TYR A 146 1.78 11.19 -12.41
C TYR A 146 1.70 9.78 -11.81
N ALA A 147 1.88 9.63 -10.49
CA ALA A 147 2.08 8.31 -9.87
C ALA A 147 1.48 8.22 -8.47
N ARG A 148 0.23 8.67 -8.31
CA ARG A 148 -0.49 8.53 -7.04
C ARG A 148 -0.65 7.04 -6.67
N PRO A 149 -0.40 6.66 -5.40
CA PRO A 149 -0.45 5.27 -4.97
C PRO A 149 -1.78 4.56 -5.29
N GLU A 150 -2.90 5.24 -5.11
CA GLU A 150 -4.25 4.70 -5.33
C GLU A 150 -4.49 4.28 -6.78
N TRP A 151 -3.79 4.87 -7.76
CA TRP A 151 -3.93 4.51 -9.17
C TRP A 151 -3.31 3.14 -9.50
N MET A 152 -2.52 2.57 -8.58
CA MET A 152 -2.04 1.20 -8.72
C MET A 152 -3.16 0.16 -8.53
N VAL A 153 -4.29 0.56 -7.92
CA VAL A 153 -5.48 -0.29 -7.75
C VAL A 153 -6.48 0.07 -8.85
N ILE A 154 -6.77 -0.88 -9.72
CA ILE A 154 -7.67 -0.68 -10.87
C ILE A 154 -9.11 -0.71 -10.38
N THR A 155 -9.81 0.42 -10.47
CA THR A 155 -11.27 0.54 -10.25
C THR A 155 -12.04 0.64 -11.57
N VAL A 156 -11.41 1.23 -12.59
CA VAL A 156 -11.95 1.35 -13.94
C VAL A 156 -10.92 0.77 -14.89
N LEU A 157 -11.30 -0.32 -15.58
CA LEU A 157 -10.44 -0.96 -16.58
C LEU A 157 -10.67 -0.29 -17.94
N PRO A 158 -9.66 0.37 -18.55
CA PRO A 158 -9.81 0.95 -19.87
C PRO A 158 -9.98 -0.14 -20.93
N VAL A 159 -10.94 0.04 -21.84
CA VAL A 159 -11.19 -0.89 -22.95
C VAL A 159 -10.49 -0.36 -24.20
N PRO A 160 -9.53 -1.11 -24.78
CA PRO A 160 -8.81 -0.65 -25.97
C PRO A 160 -9.72 -0.63 -27.22
N PRO A 161 -9.48 0.32 -28.15
CA PRO A 161 -10.28 0.43 -29.37
C PRO A 161 -9.96 -0.69 -30.38
N PRO A 162 -10.83 -0.96 -31.37
CA PRO A 162 -10.66 -2.04 -32.34
C PRO A 162 -9.29 -2.14 -33.04
N PRO A 163 -8.58 -1.04 -33.38
CA PRO A 163 -7.24 -1.15 -33.97
C PRO A 163 -6.21 -1.85 -33.09
N VAL A 164 -6.41 -1.86 -31.77
CA VAL A 164 -5.56 -2.54 -30.78
C VAL A 164 -6.03 -3.98 -30.51
N ARG A 165 -7.23 -4.34 -30.96
CA ARG A 165 -7.85 -5.66 -30.83
C ARG A 165 -8.47 -6.12 -32.18
N PRO A 166 -7.65 -6.27 -33.24
CA PRO A 166 -8.14 -6.47 -34.60
C PRO A 166 -8.79 -7.84 -34.80
N SER A 167 -9.97 -7.88 -35.41
CA SER A 167 -10.61 -9.15 -35.80
C SER A 167 -9.96 -9.71 -37.07
N ILE A 168 -9.79 -11.02 -37.14
CA ILE A 168 -9.41 -11.74 -38.37
C ILE A 168 -10.68 -12.22 -39.11
N CYS A 169 -10.74 -11.98 -40.41
CA CYS A 169 -11.75 -12.58 -41.29
C CYS A 169 -11.01 -13.57 -42.19
N VAL A 170 -11.37 -14.86 -42.12
CA VAL A 170 -10.60 -15.92 -42.78
C VAL A 170 -10.69 -15.87 -44.32
N ASP A 171 -11.66 -15.12 -44.88
CA ASP A 171 -11.98 -15.23 -46.31
C ASP A 171 -12.03 -13.91 -47.11
N GLY A 172 -11.53 -12.79 -46.59
CA GLY A 172 -11.34 -11.52 -47.34
C GLY A 172 -12.61 -10.84 -47.94
N MET A 173 -13.73 -11.55 -48.04
CA MET A 173 -14.99 -11.16 -48.64
C MET A 173 -16.09 -11.42 -47.61
N GLY A 174 -16.44 -10.39 -46.82
CA GLY A 174 -17.73 -10.10 -46.17
C GLY A 174 -18.61 -11.15 -45.46
N GLY A 175 -18.44 -12.46 -45.66
CA GLY A 175 -19.33 -13.54 -45.24
C GLY A 175 -18.63 -14.78 -44.68
N GLY A 176 -17.29 -14.79 -44.59
CA GLY A 176 -16.54 -15.86 -43.91
C GLY A 176 -16.59 -15.77 -42.38
N MET A 177 -16.32 -16.89 -41.68
CA MET A 177 -16.25 -16.94 -40.22
C MET A 177 -15.27 -15.87 -39.69
N ARG A 178 -15.78 -15.02 -38.78
CA ARG A 178 -14.99 -14.01 -38.07
C ARG A 178 -14.36 -14.60 -36.81
N GLY A 179 -13.05 -14.50 -36.72
CA GLY A 179 -12.30 -14.74 -35.48
C GLY A 179 -12.01 -13.40 -34.80
N GLU A 180 -12.39 -13.24 -33.54
CA GLU A 180 -12.06 -12.06 -32.76
C GLU A 180 -10.64 -12.17 -32.19
N ASP A 181 -10.05 -11.04 -31.81
CA ASP A 181 -8.75 -11.00 -31.11
C ASP A 181 -8.84 -11.63 -29.70
N ASP A 182 -7.76 -12.24 -29.22
CA ASP A 182 -7.68 -12.84 -27.88
C ASP A 182 -7.97 -11.84 -26.75
N LEU A 183 -7.60 -10.55 -26.93
CA LEU A 183 -7.94 -9.51 -25.96
C LEU A 183 -9.46 -9.32 -25.87
N THR A 184 -10.17 -9.39 -27.00
CA THR A 184 -11.64 -9.29 -27.02
C THR A 184 -12.26 -10.45 -26.24
N TYR A 185 -11.76 -11.68 -26.42
CA TYR A 185 -12.23 -12.84 -25.67
C TYR A 185 -11.97 -12.71 -24.16
N LYS A 186 -10.77 -12.29 -23.76
CA LYS A 186 -10.43 -12.09 -22.34
C LYS A 186 -11.18 -10.94 -21.69
N LEU A 187 -11.42 -9.85 -22.39
CA LEU A 187 -12.27 -8.77 -21.90
C LEU A 187 -13.71 -9.25 -21.68
N ALA A 188 -14.24 -10.07 -22.59
CA ALA A 188 -15.57 -10.65 -22.42
C ALA A 188 -15.65 -11.60 -21.20
N GLU A 189 -14.61 -12.40 -20.95
CA GLU A 189 -14.51 -13.21 -19.72
C GLU A 189 -14.51 -12.35 -18.45
N ILE A 190 -13.73 -11.26 -18.43
CA ILE A 190 -13.66 -10.32 -17.29
C ILE A 190 -15.03 -9.70 -17.03
N ILE A 191 -15.75 -9.26 -18.06
CA ILE A 191 -17.08 -8.65 -17.93
C ILE A 191 -18.08 -9.66 -17.36
N ARG A 192 -18.09 -10.89 -17.86
CA ARG A 192 -18.98 -11.95 -17.36
C ARG A 192 -18.72 -12.27 -15.88
N ALA A 193 -17.44 -12.41 -15.51
CA ALA A 193 -17.07 -12.65 -14.12
C ALA A 193 -17.49 -11.49 -13.21
N ASN A 194 -17.28 -10.24 -13.66
CA ASN A 194 -17.66 -9.05 -12.89
C ASN A 194 -19.19 -8.94 -12.70
N ALA A 195 -19.97 -9.26 -13.75
CA ALA A 195 -21.43 -9.31 -13.65
C ALA A 195 -21.89 -10.38 -12.66
N SER A 196 -21.32 -11.58 -12.75
CA SER A 196 -21.64 -12.67 -11.83
C SER A 196 -21.35 -12.33 -10.36
N VAL A 197 -20.24 -11.63 -10.09
CA VAL A 197 -19.91 -11.18 -8.72
C VAL A 197 -20.92 -10.14 -8.23
N ARG A 198 -21.26 -9.16 -9.08
CA ARG A 198 -22.25 -8.13 -8.73
C ARG A 198 -23.63 -8.71 -8.43
N ASP A 199 -24.06 -9.69 -9.23
CA ASP A 199 -25.35 -10.35 -9.02
C ASP A 199 -25.34 -11.20 -7.73
N ALA A 200 -24.21 -11.85 -7.42
CA ALA A 200 -24.04 -12.58 -6.16
C ALA A 200 -24.12 -11.65 -4.94
N GLU A 201 -23.45 -10.49 -4.99
CA GLU A 201 -23.51 -9.46 -3.94
C GLU A 201 -24.94 -8.93 -3.75
N GLN A 202 -25.67 -8.67 -4.83
CA GLN A 202 -27.05 -8.16 -4.77
C GLN A 202 -28.03 -9.19 -4.20
N ASN A 203 -27.83 -10.47 -4.52
CA ASN A 203 -28.68 -11.56 -4.05
C ASN A 203 -28.30 -12.04 -2.63
N GLY A 204 -27.26 -11.48 -2.02
CA GLY A 204 -26.76 -11.91 -0.69
C GLY A 204 -26.22 -13.33 -0.69
N SER A 205 -25.75 -13.80 -1.85
CA SER A 205 -25.15 -15.12 -1.99
C SER A 205 -23.77 -15.13 -1.28
N PRO A 206 -23.41 -16.20 -0.55
CA PRO A 206 -22.13 -16.30 0.14
C PRO A 206 -20.92 -16.28 -0.80
#